data_AF-A0A7V5J236-F1
#
_entry.id   AF-A0A7V5J236-F1
#
_cell.length_a   1.000
_cell.length_b   1.000
_cell.length_c   1.000
_cell.angle_alpha   90.00
_cell.angle_beta   90.00
_cell.angle_gamma   90.00
#
_symmetry.space_group_name_H-M   'P 1'
#
loop_
_entity.id
_entity.type
_entity.pdbx_description
1 polymer ?
#
loop_
_entity_poly.entity_id
_entity_poly.type
_entity_poly.pdbx_seq_one_letter_code
_entity_poly.pdbx_strand_id
1 'polypeptide(L)'
;MSENPKSVKGTETEKNLLKAFAGESQARMRYDYFAKQAKKEGLVQISQIFTETALNEKEHAKRFFRFLEGGSVEISAVYPAGEIADTLSNL
;
A
#
# COMPACT_ATOMS: atom_id res chain seq x y z
N MET A 1 -22.15 -5.15 28.29
CA MET A 1 -21.19 -6.20 27.91
C MET A 1 -20.36 -5.66 26.77
N SER A 2 -19.13 -5.21 27.00
CA SER A 2 -18.22 -4.86 25.91
C SER A 2 -17.68 -6.17 25.35
N GLU A 3 -18.11 -6.55 24.15
CA GLU A 3 -17.49 -7.68 23.45
C GLU A 3 -16.00 -7.36 23.27
N ASN A 4 -15.13 -8.25 23.77
CA ASN A 4 -13.73 -8.22 23.35
C ASN A 4 -13.71 -8.39 21.83
N PRO A 5 -12.98 -7.55 21.08
CA PRO A 5 -12.88 -7.73 19.64
C PRO A 5 -12.37 -9.14 19.36
N LYS A 6 -13.09 -9.88 18.50
CA LYS A 6 -12.68 -11.23 18.09
C LYS A 6 -11.30 -11.15 17.45
N SER A 7 -10.39 -12.00 17.91
CA SER A 7 -9.04 -12.09 17.36
C SER A 7 -9.09 -12.51 15.90
N VAL A 8 -8.21 -11.95 15.06
CA VAL A 8 -8.06 -12.33 13.65
C VAL A 8 -7.06 -13.47 13.47
N LYS A 9 -6.32 -13.86 14.51
CA LYS A 9 -5.21 -14.81 14.42
C LYS A 9 -5.64 -16.17 13.86
N GLY A 10 -4.90 -16.67 12.87
CA GLY A 10 -5.16 -17.94 12.19
C GLY A 10 -6.32 -17.91 11.20
N THR A 11 -6.99 -16.77 11.03
CA THR A 11 -8.14 -16.65 10.11
C THR A 11 -7.70 -16.24 8.70
N GLU A 12 -8.59 -16.43 7.71
CA GLU A 12 -8.39 -15.86 6.37
C GLU A 12 -8.37 -14.32 6.41
N THR A 13 -9.03 -13.69 7.40
CA THR A 13 -8.99 -12.24 7.59
C THR A 13 -7.57 -11.77 7.94
N GLU A 14 -6.84 -12.47 8.81
CA GLU A 14 -5.43 -12.12 9.10
C GLU A 14 -4.56 -12.22 7.85
N LYS A 15 -4.72 -13.28 7.05
CA LYS A 15 -4.01 -13.42 5.77
C LYS A 15 -4.35 -12.28 4.81
N ASN A 16 -5.63 -11.92 4.69
CA ASN A 16 -6.07 -10.85 3.81
C ASN A 16 -5.58 -9.46 4.27
N LEU A 17 -5.53 -9.22 5.58
CA LEU A 17 -4.95 -8.01 6.15
C LEU A 17 -3.45 -7.92 5.83
N LEU A 18 -2.71 -9.02 5.94
CA LEU A 18 -1.28 -9.03 5.59
C LEU A 18 -1.07 -8.88 4.07
N LYS A 19 -1.91 -9.51 3.23
CA LYS A 19 -1.88 -9.32 1.77
C LYS A 19 -2.13 -7.86 1.39
N ALA A 20 -3.13 -7.23 2.00
CA ALA A 20 -3.46 -5.82 1.79
C ALA A 20 -2.32 -4.91 2.25
N PHE A 21 -1.79 -5.13 3.46
CA PHE A 21 -0.64 -4.37 3.96
C PHE A 21 0.57 -4.42 3.01
N ALA A 22 0.91 -5.61 2.50
CA ALA A 22 1.98 -5.77 1.53
C ALA A 22 1.67 -5.11 0.18
N GLY A 23 0.41 -5.14 -0.26
CA GLY A 23 -0.05 -4.45 -1.48
C GLY A 23 0.06 -2.94 -1.38
N GLU A 24 -0.49 -2.34 -0.32
CA GLU A 24 -0.46 -0.89 -0.10
C GLU A 24 0.97 -0.37 0.14
N SER A 25 1.81 -1.18 0.80
CA SER A 25 3.23 -0.84 0.97
C SER A 25 3.95 -0.75 -0.38
N GLN A 26 3.67 -1.67 -1.30
CA GLN A 26 4.23 -1.62 -2.65
C GLN A 26 3.61 -0.48 -3.48
N ALA A 27 2.31 -0.24 -3.37
CA ALA A 27 1.63 0.85 -4.07
C ALA A 27 2.19 2.22 -3.68
N ARG A 28 2.34 2.47 -2.37
CA ARG A 28 3.03 3.66 -1.85
C ARG A 28 4.39 3.88 -2.53
N MET A 29 5.23 2.84 -2.57
CA MET A 29 6.57 2.96 -3.15
C MET A 29 6.51 3.28 -4.65
N ARG A 30 5.60 2.66 -5.40
CA ARG A 30 5.40 2.97 -6.83
C ARG A 30 4.97 4.42 -7.03
N TYR A 31 4.00 4.91 -6.27
CA TYR A 31 3.55 6.30 -6.38
C TYR A 31 4.64 7.30 -5.97
N ASP A 32 5.47 6.99 -4.97
CA ASP A 32 6.66 7.80 -4.65
C ASP A 32 7.65 7.87 -5.83
N TYR A 33 7.80 6.78 -6.60
CA TYR A 33 8.65 6.76 -7.80
C TYR A 33 8.03 7.57 -8.95
N PHE A 34 6.73 7.42 -9.17
CA PHE A 34 5.99 8.15 -10.21
C PHE A 34 5.95 9.65 -9.93
N ALA A 35 5.80 10.03 -8.65
CA ALA A 35 5.91 11.43 -8.22
C ALA A 35 7.26 12.04 -8.59
N LYS A 36 8.36 11.31 -8.37
CA LYS A 36 9.72 11.75 -8.74
C LYS A 36 9.88 11.86 -10.26
N GLN A 37 9.29 10.93 -11.01
CA GLN A 37 9.36 10.95 -12.47
C GLN A 37 8.58 12.13 -13.05
N ALA A 38 7.34 12.36 -12.61
CA ALA A 38 6.54 13.53 -12.98
C ALA A 38 7.25 14.86 -12.67
N LYS A 39 7.96 14.92 -11.54
CA LYS A 39 8.77 16.11 -11.20
C LYS A 39 9.92 16.33 -12.18
N LYS A 40 10.61 15.27 -12.62
CA LYS A 40 11.69 15.37 -13.62
C LYS A 40 11.19 15.84 -14.98
N GLU A 41 9.96 15.48 -15.34
CA GLU A 41 9.29 15.89 -16.58
C GLU A 41 8.65 17.29 -16.48
N GLY A 42 8.80 17.98 -15.34
CA GLY A 42 8.24 19.33 -15.14
C GLY A 42 6.74 19.35 -14.82
N LEU A 43 6.10 18.19 -14.65
CA LEU A 43 4.68 18.02 -14.37
C LEU A 43 4.41 18.12 -12.86
N VAL A 44 4.61 19.32 -12.29
CA VAL A 44 4.58 19.56 -10.84
C VAL A 44 3.25 19.18 -10.20
N GLN A 45 2.12 19.50 -10.85
CA GLN A 45 0.80 19.15 -10.31
C GLN A 45 0.58 17.63 -10.25
N ILE A 46 1.00 16.90 -11.28
CA ILE A 46 0.89 15.43 -11.30
C ILE A 46 1.82 14.80 -10.26
N SER A 47 3.03 15.34 -10.08
CA SER A 47 3.94 14.93 -9.02
C SER A 47 3.31 15.08 -7.62
N GLN A 48 2.58 16.17 -7.38
CA GLN A 48 1.87 16.39 -6.12
C GLN A 48 0.73 15.39 -5.92
N ILE A 49 -0.04 15.09 -6.97
CA ILE A 49 -1.10 14.09 -6.92
C ILE A 49 -0.52 12.71 -6.57
N PHE A 50 0.53 12.26 -7.26
CA PHE A 50 1.17 10.98 -6.91
C PHE A 50 1.73 10.97 -5.48
N THR A 51 2.28 12.09 -5.02
CA THR A 51 2.75 12.22 -3.63
C THR A 51 1.60 12.08 -2.63
N GLU A 52 0.46 12.72 -2.90
CA GLU A 52 -0.74 12.60 -2.07
C GLU A 52 -1.27 11.17 -2.07
N THR A 53 -1.33 10.52 -3.23
CA THR A 53 -1.73 9.10 -3.32
C THR A 53 -0.79 8.21 -2.53
N ALA A 54 0.53 8.40 -2.61
CA ALA A 54 1.49 7.65 -1.81
C ALA A 54 1.27 7.81 -0.29
N LEU A 55 0.87 9.02 0.15
CA LEU A 55 0.52 9.28 1.55
C LEU A 55 -0.82 8.61 1.94
N ASN A 56 -1.80 8.54 1.04
CA ASN A 56 -3.03 7.80 1.28
C ASN A 56 -2.75 6.29 1.46
N GLU A 57 -1.93 5.69 0.58
CA GLU A 57 -1.59 4.27 0.72
C GLU A 57 -0.79 3.97 1.99
N LYS A 58 0.01 4.92 2.46
CA LYS A 58 0.65 4.81 3.78
C LYS A 58 -0.38 4.70 4.90
N GLU A 59 -1.43 5.52 4.91
CA GLU A 59 -2.46 5.48 5.95
C GLU A 59 -3.36 4.25 5.79
N HIS A 60 -3.64 3.77 4.57
CA HIS A 60 -4.29 2.47 4.32
C HIS A 60 -3.46 1.32 4.90
N ALA A 61 -2.17 1.23 4.54
CA ALA A 61 -1.26 0.20 5.05
C ALA A 61 -1.21 0.21 6.59
N LYS A 62 -1.08 1.39 7.18
CA LYS A 62 -1.06 1.57 8.65
C LYS A 62 -2.37 1.11 9.29
N ARG A 63 -3.52 1.34 8.66
CA ARG A 63 -4.82 0.86 9.15
C ARG A 63 -4.89 -0.66 9.13
N PHE A 64 -4.48 -1.31 8.04
CA PHE A 64 -4.46 -2.77 7.97
C PHE A 64 -3.46 -3.38 8.97
N PHE A 65 -2.28 -2.79 9.09
CA PHE A 65 -1.25 -3.24 10.03
C PHE A 65 -1.72 -3.22 11.49
N ARG A 66 -2.53 -2.23 11.89
CA ARG A 66 -3.09 -2.13 13.25
C ARG A 66 -4.03 -3.28 13.64
N PHE A 67 -4.59 -4.00 12.67
CA PHE A 67 -5.43 -5.16 12.95
C PHE A 67 -4.64 -6.46 13.09
N LEU A 68 -3.35 -6.48 12.73
CA LEU A 68 -2.50 -7.65 12.88
C LEU A 68 -2.04 -7.79 14.34
N GLU A 69 -2.01 -9.02 14.84
CA GLU A 69 -1.72 -9.33 16.24
C GLU A 69 -0.28 -9.82 16.47
N GLY A 70 0.59 -9.68 15.45
CA GLY A 70 2.00 -10.08 15.48
C GLY A 70 2.24 -11.58 15.23
N GLY A 71 3.51 -11.97 15.21
CA GLY A 71 3.94 -13.32 14.82
C GLY A 71 4.20 -13.45 13.32
N SER A 72 4.34 -14.69 12.85
CA SER A 72 4.60 -15.01 11.44
C SER A 72 3.34 -15.57 10.79
N VAL A 73 2.96 -14.98 9.66
CA VAL A 73 1.84 -15.43 8.84
C VAL A 73 2.36 -15.64 7.43
N GLU A 74 2.20 -16.85 6.91
CA GLU A 74 2.53 -17.14 5.52
C GLU A 74 1.38 -16.72 4.61
N ILE A 75 1.70 -15.97 3.55
CA ILE A 75 0.76 -15.56 2.52
C ILE A 75 1.31 -15.95 1.14
N SER A 76 0.41 -16.31 0.24
CA SER A 76 0.68 -16.40 -1.20
C SER A 76 -0.21 -15.37 -1.90
N ALA A 77 0.41 -14.46 -2.64
CA ALA A 77 -0.25 -13.39 -3.37
C ALA A 77 0.59 -12.95 -4.57
N VAL A 78 -0.08 -12.49 -5.61
CA VAL A 78 0.55 -11.89 -6.80
C VAL A 78 0.44 -10.38 -6.67
N TYR A 79 1.57 -9.70 -6.82
CA TYR A 79 1.64 -8.24 -6.85
C TYR A 79 2.21 -7.78 -8.19
N PRO A 80 1.84 -6.58 -8.67
CA PRO A 80 2.39 -6.06 -9.92
C PRO A 80 3.89 -5.79 -9.74
N ALA A 81 4.70 -6.43 -10.59
CA ALA A 81 6.09 -6.05 -10.80
C ALA A 81 6.08 -4.69 -11.52
N GLY A 82 6.48 -3.63 -10.82
CA GLY A 82 6.38 -2.26 -11.33
C GLY A 82 7.52 -1.89 -12.29
N GLU A 83 7.23 -0.98 -13.22
CA GLU A 83 8.19 -0.27 -14.06
C GLU A 83 8.01 1.24 -13.83
N ILE A 84 9.09 2.03 -13.94
CA ILE A 84 9.01 3.49 -13.90
C ILE A 84 9.09 3.98 -15.35
N ALA A 85 7.94 4.20 -15.98
CA ALA A 85 7.84 4.71 -17.36
C ALA A 85 7.72 6.25 -17.35
N ASP A 86 7.35 6.87 -18.48
CA ASP A 86 6.98 8.29 -18.51
C ASP A 86 5.71 8.57 -17.69
N THR A 87 5.47 9.85 -17.35
CA THR A 87 4.35 10.22 -16.48
C THR A 87 2.99 9.79 -17.02
N LEU A 88 2.75 9.89 -18.33
CA LEU A 88 1.47 9.51 -18.94
C LEU A 88 1.24 8.00 -18.83
N SER A 89 2.29 7.20 -19.02
CA SER A 89 2.25 5.75 -18.88
C SER A 89 2.10 5.27 -17.42
N ASN A 90 2.39 6.13 -16.44
CA ASN A 90 2.26 5.83 -15.00
C ASN A 90 0.89 6.20 -14.40
N LEU A 91 -0.01 6.83 -15.17
CA LEU A 91 -1.36 7.25 -14.73
C LEU A 91 -2.37 6.10 -14.68
#